data_AF-A0A7S3T0J0-F1
#
_entry.id   AF-A0A7S3T0J0-F1
#
_cell.length_a   1.000
_cell.length_b   1.000
_cell.length_c   1.000
_cell.angle_alpha   90.00
_cell.angle_beta   90.00
_cell.angle_gamma   90.00
#
_symmetry.space_group_name_H-M   'P 1'
#
loop_
_entity.id
_entity.type
_entity.pdbx_description
1 polymer ?
#
loop_
_entity_poly.entity_id
_entity_poly.type
_entity_poly.pdbx_seq_one_letter_code
_entity_poly.pdbx_strand_id
1 'polypeptide(L)'
;AGQLMTMPVLIVNMGGEMVYILEQRLQAQKIPDAKGQKVLNDVVRTMYYHRFIEELFKSQEMYSIASTRQIFDRLAHSSIMRLNESSMDKLFDLMAMGFKYQIISCMSPQEVIDVTHNHLD
;
A
#
# COMPACT_ATOMS: atom_id res chain seq x y z
N ALA A 1 -6.95 -23.43 1.03
CA ALA A 1 -5.70 -23.04 1.74
C ALA A 1 -5.16 -21.71 1.21
N GLY A 2 -4.87 -21.57 -0.10
CA GLY A 2 -4.29 -20.33 -0.66
C GLY A 2 -5.12 -19.05 -0.47
N GLN A 3 -6.45 -19.14 -0.45
CA GLN A 3 -7.36 -17.99 -0.25
C GLN A 3 -7.15 -17.26 1.10
N LEU A 4 -6.63 -17.95 2.11
CA LEU A 4 -6.40 -17.37 3.44
C LEU A 4 -5.08 -16.57 3.52
N MET A 5 -4.30 -16.55 2.44
CA MET A 5 -3.04 -15.80 2.30
C MET A 5 -3.17 -14.63 1.31
N THR A 6 -4.40 -14.26 0.93
CA THR A 6 -4.64 -13.12 0.02
C THR A 6 -4.36 -11.77 0.68
N MET A 7 -4.52 -11.67 2.01
CA MET A 7 -4.33 -10.42 2.76
C MET A 7 -2.91 -9.85 2.64
N PRO A 8 -1.83 -10.63 2.86
CA PRO A 8 -0.46 -10.18 2.61
C PRO A 8 -0.24 -9.64 1.20
N VAL A 9 -0.70 -10.38 0.18
CA VAL A 9 -0.55 -9.99 -1.23
C VAL A 9 -1.26 -8.66 -1.47
N LEU A 10 -2.51 -8.52 -1.01
CA LEU A 10 -3.28 -7.29 -1.18
C LEU A 10 -2.59 -6.08 -0.54
N ILE A 11 -2.19 -6.20 0.73
CA ILE A 11 -1.64 -5.08 1.50
C ILE A 11 -0.26 -4.66 0.98
N VAL A 12 0.61 -5.62 0.62
CA VAL A 12 1.94 -5.30 0.07
C VAL A 12 1.81 -4.59 -1.27
N ASN A 13 0.99 -5.10 -2.20
CA ASN A 13 0.84 -4.48 -3.51
C ASN A 13 0.16 -3.10 -3.45
N MET A 14 -0.95 -2.98 -2.73
CA MET A 14 -1.61 -1.68 -2.56
C MET A 14 -0.74 -0.70 -1.77
N GLY A 15 0.10 -1.20 -0.85
CA GLY A 15 1.10 -0.41 -0.13
C GLY A 15 2.21 0.10 -1.03
N GLY A 16 2.69 -0.71 -1.97
CA GLY A 16 3.63 -0.26 -3.01
C GLY A 16 3.05 0.85 -3.87
N GLU A 17 1.81 0.67 -4.36
CA GLU A 17 1.07 1.72 -5.08
C GLU A 17 0.91 3.00 -4.24
N MET A 18 0.67 2.87 -2.93
CA MET A 18 0.60 4.00 -2.01
C MET A 18 1.90 4.81 -2.03
N VAL A 19 3.03 4.13 -1.81
CA VAL A 19 4.35 4.75 -1.74
C VAL A 19 4.68 5.43 -3.05
N TYR A 20 4.42 4.77 -4.18
CA TYR A 20 4.60 5.33 -5.52
C TYR A 20 3.78 6.61 -5.71
N ILE A 21 2.46 6.57 -5.43
CA ILE A 21 1.59 7.75 -5.61
C ILE A 21 2.00 8.89 -4.68
N LEU A 22 2.39 8.59 -3.44
CA LEU A 22 2.85 9.60 -2.49
C LEU A 22 4.16 10.25 -2.94
N GLU A 23 5.11 9.47 -3.43
CA GLU A 23 6.36 10.00 -3.98
C GLU A 23 6.09 10.97 -5.13
N GLN A 24 5.28 10.56 -6.11
CA GLN A 24 4.91 11.40 -7.25
C GLN A 24 4.22 12.71 -6.81
N ARG A 25 3.35 12.65 -5.79
CA ARG A 25 2.69 13.84 -5.23
C ARG A 25 3.68 14.77 -4.54
N LEU A 26 4.62 14.24 -3.76
CA LEU A 26 5.65 15.01 -3.07
C LEU A 26 6.58 15.72 -4.08
N GLN A 27 6.98 15.02 -5.15
CA GLN A 27 7.77 15.58 -6.24
C GLN A 27 7.01 16.69 -6.98
N ALA A 28 5.75 16.47 -7.34
CA ALA A 28 4.91 17.45 -8.03
C ALA A 28 4.72 18.74 -7.21
N GLN A 29 4.67 18.62 -5.88
CA GLN A 29 4.58 19.75 -4.95
C GLN A 29 5.94 20.39 -4.63
N LYS A 30 7.04 19.87 -5.18
CA LYS A 30 8.42 20.32 -4.93
C LYS A 30 8.77 20.33 -3.43
N ILE A 31 8.30 19.32 -2.70
CA ILE A 31 8.67 19.14 -1.29
C ILE A 31 10.16 18.81 -1.23
N PRO A 32 10.94 19.40 -0.29
CA PRO A 32 12.36 19.08 -0.15
C PRO A 32 12.61 17.58 0.02
N ASP A 33 13.59 17.03 -0.71
CA ASP A 33 13.84 15.59 -0.80
C ASP A 33 14.01 14.94 0.58
N ALA A 34 14.74 15.58 1.49
CA ALA A 34 14.92 15.08 2.86
C ALA A 34 13.59 14.91 3.62
N LYS A 35 12.63 15.83 3.40
CA LYS A 35 11.30 15.75 4.01
C LYS A 35 10.44 14.70 3.30
N GLY A 36 10.52 14.63 1.97
CA GLY A 36 9.82 13.62 1.18
C GLY A 36 10.24 12.21 1.54
N GLN A 37 11.55 11.94 1.57
CA GLN A 37 12.11 10.66 1.99
C GLN A 37 11.70 10.30 3.41
N LYS A 38 11.67 11.26 4.34
CA LYS A 38 11.20 10.99 5.71
C LYS A 38 9.74 10.53 5.72
N VAL A 39 8.85 11.17 4.95
CA VAL A 39 7.45 10.76 4.83
C VAL A 39 7.33 9.33 4.31
N LEU A 40 8.03 9.00 3.22
CA LEU A 40 7.98 7.66 2.62
C LEU A 40 8.55 6.60 3.56
N ASN A 41 9.69 6.89 4.20
CA ASN A 41 10.33 6.00 5.16
C ASN A 41 9.44 5.71 6.38
N ASP A 42 8.73 6.72 6.90
CA ASP A 42 7.81 6.53 8.03
C ASP A 42 6.63 5.61 7.63
N VAL A 43 6.10 5.76 6.41
CA VAL A 43 5.03 4.89 5.87
C VAL A 43 5.54 3.45 5.71
N VAL A 44 6.67 3.25 5.02
CA VAL A 44 7.26 1.93 4.77
C VAL A 44 7.63 1.23 6.08
N ARG A 45 8.23 1.95 7.04
CA ARG A 45 8.58 1.40 8.35
C ARG A 45 7.36 0.93 9.12
N THR A 46 6.24 1.65 9.02
CA THR A 46 4.99 1.26 9.66
C THR A 46 4.36 0.05 8.95
N MET A 47 4.42 0.02 7.61
CA MET A 47 3.90 -1.07 6.79
C MET A 47 4.63 -2.40 7.04
N TYR A 48 5.93 -2.36 7.32
CA TYR A 48 6.73 -3.55 7.65
C TYR A 48 7.03 -3.69 9.15
N TYR A 49 6.23 -3.06 10.02
CA TYR A 49 6.36 -3.24 11.45
C TYR A 49 6.10 -4.70 11.82
N HIS A 50 7.05 -5.31 12.55
CA HIS A 50 7.09 -6.76 12.80
C HIS A 50 5.75 -7.34 13.26
N ARG A 51 5.10 -6.75 14.26
CA ARG A 51 3.79 -7.23 14.75
C ARG A 51 2.68 -7.12 13.71
N PHE A 52 2.72 -6.08 12.89
CA PHE A 52 1.72 -5.91 11.84
C PHE A 52 1.88 -6.99 10.76
N ILE A 53 3.11 -7.26 10.33
CA ILE A 53 3.41 -8.33 9.37
C ILE A 53 3.07 -9.70 9.95
N GLU A 54 3.41 -9.98 11.21
CA GLU A 54 3.05 -11.23 11.87
C GLU A 54 1.53 -11.46 11.89
N GLU A 55 0.73 -10.44 12.22
CA GLU A 55 -0.73 -10.55 12.17
C GLU A 55 -1.26 -10.68 10.75
N LEU A 56 -0.65 -9.97 9.79
CA LEU A 56 -1.08 -9.99 8.39
C LEU A 56 -0.91 -11.37 7.75
N PHE A 57 0.18 -12.07 8.06
CA PHE A 57 0.52 -13.39 7.52
C PHE A 57 -0.17 -14.56 8.24
N LYS A 58 -0.99 -14.31 9.26
CA LYS A 58 -1.88 -15.33 9.79
C LYS A 58 -2.93 -15.69 8.75
N SER A 59 -3.22 -16.98 8.65
CA SER A 59 -4.30 -17.50 7.81
C SER A 59 -5.63 -16.89 8.26
N GLN A 60 -6.18 -15.99 7.44
CA GLN A 60 -7.39 -15.24 7.77
C GLN A 60 -8.23 -14.94 6.51
N GLU A 61 -9.52 -14.72 6.70
CA GLU A 61 -10.37 -14.21 5.62
C GLU A 61 -9.97 -12.77 5.25
N MET A 62 -10.32 -12.37 4.03
CA MET A 62 -10.07 -11.01 3.60
C MET A 62 -10.86 -10.01 4.44
N TYR A 63 -10.21 -8.90 4.76
CA TYR A 63 -10.86 -7.80 5.44
C TYR A 63 -11.87 -7.11 4.52
N SER A 64 -12.89 -6.51 5.12
CA SER A 64 -13.81 -5.65 4.39
C SER A 64 -13.05 -4.47 3.76
N ILE A 65 -13.59 -3.92 2.67
CA ILE A 65 -13.01 -2.72 2.03
C ILE A 65 -12.86 -1.58 3.04
N ALA A 66 -13.83 -1.40 3.94
CA ALA A 66 -13.79 -0.38 4.99
C ALA A 66 -12.63 -0.61 5.97
N SER A 67 -12.43 -1.85 6.41
CA SER A 67 -11.32 -2.23 7.30
C SER A 67 -9.96 -2.07 6.60
N THR A 68 -9.86 -2.46 5.34
CA THR A 68 -8.67 -2.25 4.51
C THR A 68 -8.36 -0.77 4.34
N ARG A 69 -9.37 0.07 4.06
CA ARG A 69 -9.22 1.53 3.98
C ARG A 69 -8.69 2.11 5.29
N GLN A 70 -9.17 1.64 6.44
CA GLN A 70 -8.68 2.10 7.74
C GLN A 70 -7.20 1.77 7.97
N ILE A 71 -6.70 0.65 7.45
CA ILE A 71 -5.26 0.31 7.50
C ILE A 71 -4.47 1.38 6.74
N PHE A 72 -4.85 1.67 5.50
CA PHE A 72 -4.15 2.67 4.68
C PHE A 72 -4.27 4.09 5.21
N ASP A 73 -5.38 4.45 5.83
CA ASP A 73 -5.54 5.74 6.53
C ASP A 73 -4.51 5.87 7.66
N ARG A 74 -4.38 4.84 8.50
CA ARG A 74 -3.37 4.81 9.57
C ARG A 74 -1.95 4.82 9.04
N LEU A 75 -1.68 4.13 7.92
CA LEU A 75 -0.37 4.15 7.28
C LEU A 75 -0.02 5.55 6.78
N ALA A 76 -0.94 6.25 6.11
CA ALA A 76 -0.69 7.60 5.58
C ALA A 76 -0.40 8.58 6.71
N HIS A 77 -1.20 8.50 7.78
CA HIS A 77 -1.09 9.33 8.97
C HIS A 77 -0.03 8.87 9.98
N SER A 78 0.69 7.78 9.70
CA SER A 78 1.87 7.39 10.49
C SER A 78 3.05 8.34 10.29
N SER A 79 3.08 9.01 9.12
CA SER A 79 4.07 10.01 8.78
C SER A 79 3.68 11.42 9.27
N ILE A 80 4.59 12.38 9.14
CA ILE A 80 4.29 13.81 9.40
C ILE A 80 3.26 14.40 8.42
N MET A 81 3.02 13.75 7.29
CA MET A 81 2.08 14.21 6.28
C MET A 81 0.63 14.16 6.81
N ARG A 82 -0.15 15.20 6.53
CA ARG A 82 -1.55 15.30 6.91
C ARG A 82 -2.39 15.36 5.64
N LEU A 83 -3.10 14.26 5.33
CA LEU A 83 -4.04 14.22 4.23
C LEU A 83 -5.43 14.57 4.76
N ASN A 84 -6.22 15.33 3.99
CA ASN A 84 -7.65 15.47 4.29
C ASN A 84 -8.42 14.27 3.75
N GLU A 85 -9.66 14.11 4.20
CA GLU A 85 -10.52 12.97 3.85
C GLU A 85 -10.65 12.79 2.33
N SER A 86 -10.94 13.87 1.59
CA SER A 86 -11.03 13.84 0.12
C SER A 86 -9.73 13.39 -0.55
N SER A 87 -8.56 13.77 -0.01
CA SER A 87 -7.26 13.38 -0.56
C SER A 87 -6.92 11.92 -0.24
N MET A 88 -7.38 11.43 0.91
CA MET A 88 -7.29 10.02 1.29
C MET A 88 -8.19 9.13 0.43
N ASP A 89 -9.43 9.55 0.16
CA ASP A 89 -10.34 8.79 -0.73
C ASP A 89 -9.74 8.66 -2.13
N LYS A 90 -9.27 9.77 -2.71
CA LYS A 90 -8.58 9.75 -4.01
C LYS A 90 -7.32 8.91 -4.00
N LEU A 91 -6.57 8.90 -2.90
CA LEU A 91 -5.40 8.02 -2.75
C LEU A 91 -5.83 6.55 -2.78
N PHE A 92 -6.85 6.19 -2.00
CA PHE A 92 -7.37 4.82 -1.94
C PHE A 92 -7.90 4.32 -3.28
N ASP A 93 -8.66 5.16 -3.98
CA ASP A 93 -9.20 4.82 -5.30
C ASP A 93 -8.09 4.62 -6.34
N LEU A 94 -7.04 5.47 -6.32
CA LEU A 94 -5.89 5.33 -7.22
C LEU A 94 -5.08 4.06 -6.92
N MET A 95 -4.82 3.75 -5.65
CA MET A 95 -4.13 2.50 -5.26
C MET A 95 -4.92 1.28 -5.72
N ALA A 96 -6.24 1.28 -5.48
CA ALA A 96 -7.11 0.18 -5.88
C ALA A 96 -7.19 0.05 -7.42
N MET A 97 -7.20 1.18 -8.14
CA MET A 97 -7.17 1.17 -9.60
C MET A 97 -5.84 0.61 -10.14
N GLY A 98 -4.70 1.09 -9.61
CA GLY A 98 -3.37 0.62 -10.00
C GLY A 98 -3.21 -0.88 -9.78
N PHE A 99 -3.56 -1.37 -8.59
CA PHE A 99 -3.49 -2.80 -8.29
C PHE A 99 -4.46 -3.63 -9.15
N LYS A 100 -5.71 -3.18 -9.35
CA LYS A 100 -6.66 -3.88 -10.24
C LYS A 100 -6.12 -3.96 -11.67
N TYR A 101 -5.52 -2.88 -12.16
CA TYR A 101 -4.91 -2.87 -13.48
C TYR A 101 -3.78 -3.91 -13.58
N GLN A 102 -2.85 -3.91 -12.62
CA GLN A 102 -1.76 -4.91 -12.56
C GLN A 102 -2.30 -6.34 -12.57
N ILE A 103 -3.34 -6.64 -11.78
CA ILE A 103 -3.95 -7.97 -11.74
C ILE A 103 -4.65 -8.35 -13.05
N ILE A 104 -5.39 -7.42 -13.68
CA ILE A 104 -6.07 -7.68 -14.97
C ILE A 104 -5.05 -7.89 -16.09
N SER A 105 -3.88 -7.25 -15.99
CA SER A 105 -2.78 -7.43 -16.94
C SER A 105 -2.02 -8.75 -16.78
N CYS A 106 -2.16 -9.45 -15.65
CA CYS A 106 -1.51 -10.74 -15.44
C CYS A 106 -2.15 -11.84 -16.31
N MET A 107 -1.31 -12.55 -17.07
CA MET A 107 -1.71 -13.67 -17.93
C MET A 107 -1.54 -15.02 -17.25
N SER A 108 -0.85 -15.06 -16.12
CA SER A 108 -0.67 -16.25 -15.30
C SER A 108 -0.70 -15.91 -13.81
N PRO A 109 -1.02 -16.87 -12.92
CA PRO A 109 -0.99 -16.65 -11.47
C PRO A 109 0.40 -16.30 -10.93
N GLN A 110 1.47 -16.73 -11.62
CA GLN A 110 2.85 -16.43 -11.23
C GLN A 110 3.15 -14.94 -11.34
N GLU A 111 2.61 -14.27 -12.37
CA GLU A 111 2.81 -12.83 -12.59
C GLU A 111 2.24 -11.98 -11.44
N VAL A 112 1.24 -12.47 -10.70
CA VAL A 112 0.74 -11.78 -9.50
C VAL A 112 1.82 -11.72 -8.41
N ILE A 113 2.61 -12.78 -8.29
CA ILE A 113 3.76 -12.81 -7.37
C ILE A 113 4.88 -11.92 -7.90
N ASP A 114 5.11 -11.90 -9.21
CA ASP A 114 6.12 -11.03 -9.82
C ASP A 114 5.78 -9.54 -9.62
N VAL A 115 4.51 -9.15 -9.72
CA VAL A 115 4.04 -7.80 -9.36
C VAL A 115 4.35 -7.49 -7.91
N THR A 116 4.13 -8.45 -7.01
CA THR A 116 4.46 -8.29 -5.58
C THR A 116 5.97 -8.12 -5.37
N HIS A 117 6.79 -8.87 -6.11
CA HIS A 117 8.24 -8.78 -6.07
C HIS A 117 8.73 -7.40 -6.54
N ASN A 118 8.13 -6.86 -7.60
CA ASN A 118 8.46 -5.52 -8.10
C ASN A 118 8.22 -4.40 -7.08
N HIS A 119 7.29 -4.58 -6.14
CA HIS A 119 7.04 -3.60 -5.06
C HIS A 119 7.96 -3.79 -3.84
N LEU A 120 8.71 -4.89 -3.79
CA LEU A 120 9.65 -5.22 -2.70
C LEU A 120 11.11 -4.90 -3.07
N ASP A 121 11.45 -4.89 -4.36
CA ASP A 121 12.76 -4.49 -4.89
C ASP A 121 12.97 -2.96 -4.88
#